data_AF-A0A452Z203-F1
#
_entry.id   AF-A0A452Z203-F1
#
_cell.length_a   1.000
_cell.length_b   1.000
_cell.length_c   1.000
_cell.angle_alpha   90.00
_cell.angle_beta   90.00
_cell.angle_gamma   90.00
#
_symmetry.space_group_name_H-M   'P 1'
#
loop_
_entity.id
_entity.type
_entity.pdbx_description
1 polymer ?
#
loop_
_entity_poly.entity_id
_entity_poly.type
_entity_poly.pdbx_seq_one_letter_code
_entity_poly.pdbx_strand_id
1 'polypeptide(L)'
;MQRRGATQLELEKVKQDIPQVKEGSETAEMARSLVVEELETTKRLVEELKHKLERAEVELEQSKQDSELAQLRSQEMELGIENGASVVAQTELAVAKERHQKAIEELKMVKEGLGSTQEQYTTLVSERDAAIKRAEEAASAAKESEKRVEELTLELFASRESLELAHAAHHDAEEHRLGAALAREQDCLAWERELQQAKEDLRQLDEQILSKISVQSKLDGNKGILLRLSADLAAYMASKSNEEAGAVEEHGSEEDREMIRSIKQALASARMELEGVRGNIAKTTDEANLIRAVAESLKTELDKEKASLVTLQQRESMASITHSSLEAELSRTKQEIEMAYTKEAESRAKMADIPKMLQRAAQEADDAKVAAHSAREELRKSKEEAEQAKAAATTVEVRLRAALKEIEASKASERLALVAAQALQESEEATSAEDSPRVTLPVGEYYLLSKRVHEAEELASERVAASLAQIELAKESESRSLERLLEVTRSMDQKKDALKIASQRAAMAEEGKLGAEAQLRKWRSEHKQLRKAHEAAKYATSPLSTPFAGYKEASYQENKEVLTEPISYMSDNSMGGFVSDKKLRKKKTFFPQMSTLFSRKVQTQT
;
A
#
# COMPACT_ATOMS: atom_id res chain seq x y z
N MET A 1 -64.07 -4.76 83.22
CA MET A 1 -62.69 -4.22 83.22
C MET A 1 -61.64 -5.32 83.26
N GLN A 2 -61.39 -5.97 84.42
CA GLN A 2 -60.21 -6.84 84.68
C GLN A 2 -59.78 -7.79 83.54
N ARG A 3 -60.72 -8.55 82.92
CA ARG A 3 -60.39 -9.49 81.82
C ARG A 3 -59.59 -8.87 80.68
N ARG A 4 -59.81 -7.58 80.36
CA ARG A 4 -59.12 -6.91 79.23
C ARG A 4 -57.66 -6.56 79.54
N GLY A 5 -57.33 -6.34 80.81
CA GLY A 5 -55.95 -6.14 81.26
C GLY A 5 -55.16 -7.45 81.26
N ALA A 6 -55.77 -8.54 81.73
CA ALA A 6 -55.19 -9.88 81.68
C ALA A 6 -54.83 -10.28 80.23
N THR A 7 -55.77 -10.14 79.29
CA THR A 7 -55.50 -10.46 77.87
C THR A 7 -54.45 -9.55 77.22
N GLN A 8 -54.24 -8.33 77.73
CA GLN A 8 -53.18 -7.43 77.24
C GLN A 8 -51.80 -7.90 77.73
N LEU A 9 -51.70 -8.31 78.99
CA LEU A 9 -50.51 -8.89 79.61
C LEU A 9 -50.15 -10.26 79.00
N GLU A 10 -51.15 -11.10 78.74
CA GLU A 10 -50.99 -12.37 78.00
C GLU A 10 -50.48 -12.12 76.57
N LEU A 11 -51.02 -11.11 75.86
CA LEU A 11 -50.56 -10.76 74.51
C LEU A 11 -49.13 -10.20 74.50
N GLU A 12 -48.75 -9.40 75.50
CA GLU A 12 -47.39 -8.87 75.62
C GLU A 12 -46.39 -9.98 75.99
N LYS A 13 -46.76 -10.88 76.90
CA LYS A 13 -45.97 -12.08 77.19
C LYS A 13 -45.83 -12.97 75.95
N VAL A 14 -46.91 -13.27 75.23
CA VAL A 14 -46.84 -14.06 73.98
C VAL A 14 -45.93 -13.39 72.94
N LYS A 15 -45.92 -12.05 72.83
CA LYS A 15 -44.97 -11.33 71.96
C LYS A 15 -43.51 -11.46 72.40
N GLN A 16 -43.25 -11.65 73.69
CA GLN A 16 -41.91 -11.87 74.25
C GLN A 16 -41.48 -13.34 74.17
N ASP A 17 -42.43 -14.28 74.32
CA ASP A 17 -42.22 -15.72 74.19
C ASP A 17 -42.00 -16.14 72.71
N ILE A 18 -42.68 -15.51 71.74
CA ILE A 18 -42.55 -15.81 70.30
C ILE A 18 -41.09 -15.82 69.78
N PRO A 19 -40.25 -14.80 70.00
CA PRO A 19 -38.86 -14.83 69.53
C PRO A 19 -38.03 -15.91 70.24
N GLN A 20 -38.26 -16.19 71.52
CA GLN A 20 -37.57 -17.27 72.25
C GLN A 20 -37.97 -18.66 71.72
N VAL A 21 -39.25 -18.86 71.40
CA VAL A 21 -39.75 -20.08 70.76
C VAL A 21 -39.20 -20.21 69.33
N LYS A 22 -39.04 -19.10 68.60
CA LYS A 22 -38.43 -19.09 67.26
C LYS A 22 -36.94 -19.47 67.30
N GLU A 23 -36.16 -18.83 68.17
CA GLU A 23 -34.74 -19.15 68.40
C GLU A 23 -34.57 -20.61 68.89
N GLY A 24 -35.46 -21.07 69.77
CA GLY A 24 -35.55 -22.48 70.18
C GLY A 24 -35.92 -23.44 69.05
N SER A 25 -36.73 -23.01 68.08
CA SER A 25 -37.05 -23.82 66.89
C SER A 25 -35.90 -23.85 65.87
N GLU A 26 -35.20 -22.73 65.66
CA GLU A 26 -34.07 -22.62 64.74
C GLU A 26 -32.85 -23.41 65.26
N THR A 27 -32.58 -23.35 66.57
CA THR A 27 -31.54 -24.19 67.20
C THR A 27 -31.90 -25.67 67.18
N ALA A 28 -33.17 -26.04 67.37
CA ALA A 28 -33.63 -27.42 67.23
C ALA A 28 -33.62 -27.92 65.77
N GLU A 29 -33.84 -27.05 64.78
CA GLU A 29 -33.75 -27.36 63.35
C GLU A 29 -32.30 -27.55 62.92
N MET A 30 -31.39 -26.65 63.33
CA MET A 30 -29.94 -26.82 63.15
C MET A 30 -29.42 -28.13 63.76
N ALA A 31 -29.84 -28.47 64.99
CA ALA A 31 -29.49 -29.73 65.62
C ALA A 31 -30.06 -30.96 64.87
N ARG A 32 -31.26 -30.85 64.29
CA ARG A 32 -31.84 -31.90 63.43
C ARG A 32 -31.04 -32.08 62.14
N SER A 33 -30.62 -31.01 61.48
CA SER A 33 -29.81 -31.08 60.26
C SER A 33 -28.47 -31.77 60.51
N LEU A 34 -27.76 -31.41 61.59
CA LEU A 34 -26.53 -32.09 62.00
C LEU A 34 -26.74 -33.59 62.24
N VAL A 35 -27.80 -33.98 62.95
CA VAL A 35 -28.14 -35.40 63.18
C VAL A 35 -28.54 -36.13 61.88
N VAL A 36 -29.09 -35.43 60.88
CA VAL A 36 -29.34 -36.01 59.55
C VAL A 36 -28.03 -36.23 58.78
N GLU A 37 -27.08 -35.29 58.83
CA GLU A 37 -25.74 -35.43 58.23
C GLU A 37 -24.92 -36.55 58.90
N GLU A 38 -24.99 -36.67 60.23
CA GLU A 38 -24.44 -37.80 60.99
C GLU A 38 -25.12 -39.13 60.62
N LEU A 39 -26.44 -39.14 60.40
CA LEU A 39 -27.16 -40.32 59.94
C LEU A 39 -26.80 -40.71 58.49
N GLU A 40 -26.53 -39.76 57.61
CA GLU A 40 -26.12 -40.03 56.22
C GLU A 40 -24.65 -40.45 56.10
N THR A 41 -23.76 -39.90 56.91
CA THR A 41 -22.36 -40.36 57.01
C THR A 41 -22.28 -41.77 57.59
N THR A 42 -23.02 -42.06 58.68
CA THR A 42 -23.07 -43.41 59.26
C THR A 42 -23.74 -44.43 58.34
N LYS A 43 -24.82 -44.08 57.62
CA LYS A 43 -25.40 -44.95 56.57
C LYS A 43 -24.38 -45.30 55.48
N ARG A 44 -23.64 -44.31 54.97
CA ARG A 44 -22.58 -44.55 53.96
C ARG A 44 -21.48 -45.46 54.49
N LEU A 45 -21.06 -45.29 55.74
CA LEU A 45 -20.09 -46.16 56.39
C LEU A 45 -20.63 -47.59 56.58
N VAL A 46 -21.91 -47.76 56.94
CA VAL A 46 -22.55 -49.08 57.07
C VAL A 46 -22.64 -49.78 55.71
N GLU A 47 -23.02 -49.07 54.63
CA GLU A 47 -22.99 -49.64 53.28
C GLU A 47 -21.56 -50.01 52.86
N GLU A 48 -20.55 -49.17 53.11
CA GLU A 48 -19.16 -49.48 52.79
C GLU A 48 -18.65 -50.71 53.56
N LEU A 49 -19.00 -50.83 54.85
CA LEU A 49 -18.68 -52.00 55.68
C LEU A 49 -19.44 -53.25 55.23
N LYS A 50 -20.69 -53.12 54.75
CA LYS A 50 -21.47 -54.22 54.16
C LYS A 50 -20.84 -54.73 52.86
N HIS A 51 -20.44 -53.83 51.95
CA HIS A 51 -19.72 -54.21 50.73
C HIS A 51 -18.33 -54.80 51.02
N LYS A 52 -17.70 -54.45 52.14
CA LYS A 52 -16.46 -55.08 52.63
C LYS A 52 -16.72 -56.47 53.24
N LEU A 53 -17.81 -56.64 53.97
CA LEU A 53 -18.23 -57.93 54.53
C LEU A 53 -18.62 -58.91 53.44
N GLU A 54 -19.49 -58.53 52.50
CA GLU A 54 -19.90 -59.36 51.35
C GLU A 54 -18.69 -59.79 50.52
N ARG A 55 -17.70 -58.91 50.34
CA ARG A 55 -16.42 -59.28 49.70
C ARG A 55 -15.63 -60.28 50.53
N ALA A 56 -15.49 -60.06 51.84
CA ALA A 56 -14.78 -60.98 52.73
C ALA A 56 -15.47 -62.35 52.85
N GLU A 57 -16.80 -62.40 52.73
CA GLU A 57 -17.58 -63.65 52.68
C GLU A 57 -17.34 -64.39 51.35
N VAL A 58 -17.29 -63.70 50.22
CA VAL A 58 -16.91 -64.28 48.91
C VAL A 58 -15.45 -64.73 48.90
N GLU A 59 -14.53 -63.93 49.43
CA GLU A 59 -13.10 -64.30 49.58
C GLU A 59 -12.92 -65.51 50.52
N LEU A 60 -13.72 -65.60 51.59
CA LEU A 60 -13.75 -66.76 52.49
C LEU A 60 -14.31 -68.00 51.82
N GLU A 61 -15.40 -67.89 51.04
CA GLU A 61 -16.00 -69.03 50.34
C GLU A 61 -15.10 -69.53 49.20
N GLN A 62 -14.44 -68.62 48.47
CA GLN A 62 -13.39 -68.96 47.52
C GLN A 62 -12.23 -69.68 48.23
N SER A 63 -11.78 -69.18 49.37
CA SER A 63 -10.71 -69.79 50.17
C SER A 63 -11.08 -71.18 50.70
N LYS A 64 -12.36 -71.41 51.08
CA LYS A 64 -12.86 -72.77 51.38
C LYS A 64 -12.80 -73.67 50.15
N GLN A 65 -13.32 -73.22 49.00
CA GLN A 65 -13.32 -74.02 47.77
C GLN A 65 -11.89 -74.36 47.31
N ASP A 66 -10.96 -73.41 47.42
CA ASP A 66 -9.54 -73.62 47.13
C ASP A 66 -8.90 -74.59 48.15
N SER A 67 -9.30 -74.54 49.42
CA SER A 67 -8.85 -75.47 50.48
C SER A 67 -9.43 -76.88 50.32
N GLU A 68 -10.70 -77.01 49.94
CA GLU A 68 -11.35 -78.30 49.63
C GLU A 68 -10.73 -78.92 48.38
N LEU A 69 -10.47 -78.11 47.35
CA LEU A 69 -9.75 -78.53 46.15
C LEU A 69 -8.30 -78.94 46.45
N ALA A 70 -7.62 -78.25 47.38
CA ALA A 70 -6.29 -78.65 47.86
C ALA A 70 -6.33 -79.94 48.69
N GLN A 71 -7.37 -80.13 49.52
CA GLN A 71 -7.57 -81.34 50.31
C GLN A 71 -7.92 -82.56 49.44
N LEU A 72 -8.79 -82.39 48.44
CA LEU A 72 -9.08 -83.40 47.43
C LEU A 72 -7.81 -83.78 46.66
N ARG A 73 -7.04 -82.80 46.17
CA ARG A 73 -5.74 -83.07 45.52
C ARG A 73 -4.74 -83.76 46.45
N SER A 74 -4.76 -83.48 47.75
CA SER A 74 -3.94 -84.20 48.73
C SER A 74 -4.37 -85.65 48.88
N GLN A 75 -5.68 -85.92 48.93
CA GLN A 75 -6.23 -87.28 49.01
C GLN A 75 -6.04 -88.05 47.70
N GLU A 76 -6.18 -87.41 46.53
CA GLU A 76 -5.83 -87.96 45.23
C GLU A 76 -4.32 -88.25 45.11
N MET A 77 -3.47 -87.47 45.79
CA MET A 77 -2.03 -87.74 45.84
C MET A 77 -1.72 -88.92 46.77
N GLU A 78 -2.32 -88.98 47.96
CA GLU A 78 -2.17 -90.12 48.89
C GLU A 78 -2.70 -91.43 48.30
N LEU A 79 -3.85 -91.43 47.62
CA LEU A 79 -4.43 -92.60 46.95
C LEU A 79 -3.75 -92.90 45.59
N GLY A 80 -3.28 -91.87 44.88
CA GLY A 80 -2.67 -91.99 43.56
C GLY A 80 -1.21 -92.45 43.56
N ILE A 81 -0.51 -92.32 44.70
CA ILE A 81 0.85 -92.82 44.92
C ILE A 81 0.95 -94.35 44.66
N GLU A 82 -0.10 -95.12 44.93
CA GLU A 82 -0.01 -96.59 44.79
C GLU A 82 -0.20 -97.12 43.36
N ASN A 83 -0.83 -96.38 42.42
CA ASN A 83 -1.14 -96.95 41.08
C ASN A 83 -1.21 -95.98 39.86
N GLY A 84 -1.01 -94.66 39.99
CA GLY A 84 -1.31 -93.73 38.87
C GLY A 84 -0.28 -92.64 38.51
N ALA A 85 0.80 -92.48 39.30
CA ALA A 85 1.54 -91.22 39.45
C ALA A 85 2.45 -90.73 38.29
N SER A 86 2.14 -91.02 37.02
CA SER A 86 2.95 -90.56 35.86
C SER A 86 2.16 -89.80 34.79
N VAL A 87 1.04 -90.35 34.28
CA VAL A 87 0.42 -89.83 33.04
C VAL A 87 -0.43 -88.59 33.28
N VAL A 88 -1.39 -88.63 34.22
CA VAL A 88 -2.34 -87.53 34.45
C VAL A 88 -1.61 -86.25 34.87
N ALA A 89 -0.72 -86.35 35.85
CA ALA A 89 0.10 -85.23 36.31
C ALA A 89 1.01 -84.65 35.20
N GLN A 90 1.50 -85.47 34.26
CA GLN A 90 2.22 -84.96 33.08
C GLN A 90 1.29 -84.21 32.12
N THR A 91 0.06 -84.69 31.89
CA THR A 91 -0.90 -84.00 31.02
C THR A 91 -1.37 -82.66 31.59
N GLU A 92 -1.65 -82.58 32.90
CA GLU A 92 -2.00 -81.31 33.54
C GLU A 92 -0.82 -80.32 33.51
N LEU A 93 0.40 -80.80 33.79
CA LEU A 93 1.63 -80.00 33.70
C LEU A 93 1.88 -79.49 32.26
N ALA A 94 1.55 -80.27 31.24
CA ALA A 94 1.64 -79.86 29.84
C ALA A 94 0.64 -78.76 29.50
N VAL A 95 -0.64 -78.93 29.86
CA VAL A 95 -1.70 -77.92 29.65
C VAL A 95 -1.42 -76.64 30.44
N ALA A 96 -0.87 -76.73 31.65
CA ALA A 96 -0.45 -75.56 32.43
C ALA A 96 0.71 -74.80 31.76
N LYS A 97 1.70 -75.52 31.21
CA LYS A 97 2.80 -74.92 30.43
C LYS A 97 2.31 -74.24 29.16
N GLU A 98 1.40 -74.87 28.41
CA GLU A 98 0.80 -74.28 27.20
C GLU A 98 0.04 -72.99 27.51
N ARG A 99 -0.81 -73.00 28.56
CA ARG A 99 -1.52 -71.80 29.02
C ARG A 99 -0.57 -70.69 29.46
N HIS A 100 0.52 -71.04 30.15
CA HIS A 100 1.52 -70.05 30.55
C HIS A 100 2.30 -69.47 29.35
N GLN A 101 2.69 -70.32 28.39
CA GLN A 101 3.33 -69.91 27.14
C GLN A 101 2.44 -68.92 26.36
N LYS A 102 1.15 -69.25 26.19
CA LYS A 102 0.17 -68.35 25.55
C LYS A 102 0.02 -67.02 26.29
N ALA A 103 -0.01 -67.03 27.62
CA ALA A 103 -0.06 -65.80 28.42
C ALA A 103 1.22 -64.95 28.29
N ILE A 104 2.40 -65.57 28.12
CA ILE A 104 3.67 -64.87 27.83
C ILE A 104 3.63 -64.22 26.44
N GLU A 105 3.08 -64.91 25.43
CA GLU A 105 2.91 -64.39 24.08
C GLU A 105 1.90 -63.23 24.03
N GLU A 106 0.76 -63.35 24.71
CA GLU A 106 -0.22 -62.26 24.86
C GLU A 106 0.37 -61.05 25.58
N LEU A 107 1.12 -61.26 26.68
CA LEU A 107 1.79 -60.18 27.42
C LEU A 107 2.90 -59.51 26.57
N LYS A 108 3.62 -60.28 25.75
CA LYS A 108 4.58 -59.74 24.77
C LYS A 108 3.87 -58.85 23.73
N MET A 109 2.78 -59.32 23.13
CA MET A 109 1.98 -58.53 22.17
C MET A 109 1.45 -57.23 22.78
N VAL A 110 0.95 -57.28 24.03
CA VAL A 110 0.50 -56.08 24.77
C VAL A 110 1.66 -55.11 25.03
N LYS A 111 2.85 -55.62 25.37
CA LYS A 111 4.05 -54.79 25.60
C LYS A 111 4.54 -54.11 24.31
N GLU A 112 4.50 -54.81 23.17
CA GLU A 112 4.85 -54.27 21.85
C GLU A 112 3.83 -53.20 21.41
N GLY A 113 2.53 -53.45 21.62
CA GLY A 113 1.46 -52.47 21.39
C GLY A 113 1.57 -51.22 22.28
N LEU A 114 1.93 -51.39 23.56
CA LEU A 114 2.20 -50.27 24.47
C LEU A 114 3.40 -49.43 24.00
N GLY A 115 4.48 -50.08 23.55
CA GLY A 115 5.65 -49.40 22.98
C GLY A 115 5.28 -48.54 21.76
N SER A 116 4.57 -49.12 20.78
CA SER A 116 4.12 -48.36 19.60
C SER A 116 3.17 -47.21 19.95
N THR A 117 2.28 -47.41 20.93
CA THR A 117 1.39 -46.34 21.43
C THR A 117 2.17 -45.22 22.10
N GLN A 118 3.24 -45.55 22.85
CA GLN A 118 4.10 -44.57 23.49
C GLN A 118 4.92 -43.77 22.46
N GLU A 119 5.44 -44.43 21.42
CA GLU A 119 6.11 -43.76 20.29
C GLU A 119 5.17 -42.78 19.58
N GLN A 120 3.95 -43.23 19.22
CA GLN A 120 2.91 -42.38 18.61
C GLN A 120 2.54 -41.17 19.49
N TYR A 121 2.48 -41.36 20.83
CA TYR A 121 2.26 -40.26 21.75
C TYR A 121 3.43 -39.27 21.76
N THR A 122 4.68 -39.73 21.75
CA THR A 122 5.85 -38.83 21.71
C THR A 122 5.95 -38.04 20.41
N THR A 123 5.65 -38.65 19.26
CA THR A 123 5.59 -37.92 17.98
C THR A 123 4.47 -36.87 17.99
N LEU A 124 3.26 -37.24 18.44
CA LEU A 124 2.12 -36.33 18.49
C LEU A 124 2.33 -35.15 19.46
N VAL A 125 3.02 -35.36 20.59
CA VAL A 125 3.47 -34.26 21.47
C VAL A 125 4.45 -33.34 20.75
N SER A 126 5.44 -33.88 20.02
CA SER A 126 6.40 -33.06 19.27
C SER A 126 5.73 -32.25 18.13
N GLU A 127 4.73 -32.83 17.46
CA GLU A 127 3.92 -32.15 16.44
C GLU A 127 3.06 -31.05 17.04
N ARG A 128 2.43 -31.29 18.20
CA ARG A 128 1.69 -30.28 18.97
C ARG A 128 2.59 -29.10 19.33
N ASP A 129 3.78 -29.36 19.85
CA ASP A 129 4.68 -28.30 20.31
C ASP A 129 5.25 -27.49 19.14
N ALA A 130 5.54 -28.15 18.00
CA ALA A 130 5.86 -27.47 16.75
C ALA A 130 4.68 -26.67 16.17
N ALA A 131 3.43 -27.09 16.39
CA ALA A 131 2.24 -26.35 15.99
C ALA A 131 1.97 -25.13 16.88
N ILE A 132 2.18 -25.25 18.20
CA ILE A 132 2.11 -24.14 19.15
C ILE A 132 3.14 -23.07 18.77
N LYS A 133 4.41 -23.45 18.56
CA LYS A 133 5.46 -22.51 18.15
C LYS A 133 5.13 -21.78 16.85
N ARG A 134 4.60 -22.49 15.85
CA ARG A 134 4.14 -21.87 14.58
C ARG A 134 2.94 -20.93 14.78
N ALA A 135 2.06 -21.20 15.73
CA ALA A 135 0.95 -20.31 16.07
C ALA A 135 1.42 -19.04 16.81
N GLU A 136 2.42 -19.14 17.70
CA GLU A 136 3.05 -18.01 18.37
C GLU A 136 3.82 -17.11 17.39
N GLU A 137 4.54 -17.71 16.44
CA GLU A 137 5.21 -17.00 15.34
C GLU A 137 4.20 -16.26 14.46
N ALA A 138 3.11 -16.92 14.05
CA ALA A 138 2.04 -16.31 13.26
C ALA A 138 1.31 -15.18 14.01
N ALA A 139 1.02 -15.35 15.31
CA ALA A 139 0.41 -14.32 16.15
C ALA A 139 1.34 -13.10 16.33
N SER A 140 2.65 -13.33 16.42
CA SER A 140 3.66 -12.27 16.50
C SER A 140 3.73 -11.48 15.20
N ALA A 141 3.76 -12.16 14.05
CA ALA A 141 3.73 -11.53 12.72
C ALA A 141 2.42 -10.75 12.48
N ALA A 142 1.27 -11.30 12.88
CA ALA A 142 -0.02 -10.62 12.82
C ALA A 142 0.00 -9.30 13.62
N LYS A 143 0.51 -9.32 14.85
CA LYS A 143 0.66 -8.13 15.71
C LYS A 143 1.67 -7.11 15.17
N GLU A 144 2.64 -7.53 14.37
CA GLU A 144 3.54 -6.61 13.66
C GLU A 144 2.85 -5.98 12.43
N SER A 145 2.00 -6.75 11.74
CA SER A 145 1.19 -6.22 10.62
C SER A 145 0.11 -5.26 11.09
N GLU A 146 -0.51 -5.52 12.24
CA GLU A 146 -1.48 -4.64 12.93
C GLU A 146 -0.90 -3.24 13.16
N LYS A 147 0.29 -3.16 13.78
CA LYS A 147 1.02 -1.90 13.98
C LYS A 147 1.32 -1.16 12.68
N ARG A 148 1.76 -1.87 11.63
CA ARG A 148 2.01 -1.23 10.32
C ARG A 148 0.73 -0.65 9.72
N VAL A 149 -0.42 -1.29 9.94
CA VAL A 149 -1.73 -0.76 9.52
C VAL A 149 -2.10 0.47 10.34
N GLU A 150 -1.84 0.50 11.65
CA GLU A 150 -2.01 1.71 12.49
C GLU A 150 -1.10 2.86 12.01
N GLU A 151 0.19 2.60 11.79
CA GLU A 151 1.18 3.57 11.30
C GLU A 151 0.79 4.16 9.93
N LEU A 152 0.45 3.31 8.95
CA LEU A 152 -0.01 3.74 7.63
C LEU A 152 -1.36 4.49 7.69
N THR A 153 -2.22 4.16 8.64
CA THR A 153 -3.50 4.88 8.86
C THR A 153 -3.23 6.29 9.36
N LEU A 154 -2.28 6.47 10.29
CA LEU A 154 -1.87 7.79 10.78
C LEU A 154 -1.20 8.63 9.68
N GLU A 155 -0.36 8.03 8.82
CA GLU A 155 0.23 8.72 7.66
C GLU A 155 -0.86 9.12 6.64
N LEU A 156 -1.88 8.29 6.42
CA LEU A 156 -3.03 8.60 5.56
C LEU A 156 -3.87 9.77 6.10
N PHE A 157 -4.05 9.87 7.42
CA PHE A 157 -4.70 11.04 8.03
C PHE A 157 -3.85 12.31 7.89
N ALA A 158 -2.56 12.26 8.24
CA ALA A 158 -1.66 13.42 8.16
C ALA A 158 -1.48 13.95 6.72
N SER A 159 -1.38 13.04 5.74
CA SER A 159 -1.30 13.42 4.32
C SER A 159 -2.62 13.99 3.78
N ARG A 160 -3.78 13.50 4.28
CA ARG A 160 -5.09 14.09 3.99
C ARG A 160 -5.23 15.50 4.58
N GLU A 161 -4.85 15.71 5.83
CA GLU A 161 -4.89 17.04 6.47
C GLU A 161 -4.00 18.05 5.72
N SER A 162 -2.80 17.62 5.31
CA SER A 162 -1.90 18.42 4.47
C SER A 162 -2.52 18.77 3.09
N LEU A 163 -3.29 17.87 2.49
CA LEU A 163 -4.02 18.12 1.24
C LEU A 163 -5.18 19.11 1.43
N GLU A 164 -5.94 18.98 2.51
CA GLU A 164 -7.03 19.91 2.84
C GLU A 164 -6.50 21.33 3.12
N LEU A 165 -5.37 21.45 3.82
CA LEU A 165 -4.65 22.72 4.00
C LEU A 165 -4.14 23.30 2.68
N ALA A 166 -3.59 22.47 1.78
CA ALA A 166 -3.12 22.91 0.46
C ALA A 166 -4.28 23.41 -0.42
N HIS A 167 -5.45 22.77 -0.37
CA HIS A 167 -6.65 23.23 -1.06
C HIS A 167 -7.17 24.57 -0.52
N ALA A 168 -7.15 24.78 0.81
CA ALA A 168 -7.51 26.06 1.41
C ALA A 168 -6.58 27.19 0.92
N ALA A 169 -5.26 26.99 1.03
CA ALA A 169 -4.27 27.97 0.57
C ALA A 169 -4.36 28.27 -0.94
N HIS A 170 -4.73 27.27 -1.77
CA HIS A 170 -5.02 27.49 -3.19
C HIS A 170 -6.28 28.35 -3.40
N HIS A 171 -7.34 28.13 -2.62
CA HIS A 171 -8.56 28.93 -2.72
C HIS A 171 -8.31 30.40 -2.35
N ASP A 172 -7.59 30.65 -1.25
CA ASP A 172 -7.21 31.99 -0.81
C ASP A 172 -6.33 32.71 -1.87
N ALA A 173 -5.39 31.98 -2.48
CA ALA A 173 -4.55 32.50 -3.55
C ALA A 173 -5.36 32.86 -4.82
N GLU A 174 -6.38 32.07 -5.18
CA GLU A 174 -7.28 32.36 -6.29
C GLU A 174 -8.20 33.56 -5.99
N GLU A 175 -8.74 33.70 -4.78
CA GLU A 175 -9.50 34.89 -4.35
C GLU A 175 -8.63 36.16 -4.43
N HIS A 176 -7.38 36.09 -3.93
CA HIS A 176 -6.43 37.20 -4.09
C HIS A 176 -6.10 37.50 -5.56
N ARG A 177 -5.95 36.48 -6.41
CA ARG A 177 -5.71 36.65 -7.85
C ARG A 177 -6.90 37.31 -8.55
N LEU A 178 -8.13 36.94 -8.19
CA LEU A 178 -9.36 37.53 -8.72
C LEU A 178 -9.54 38.98 -8.25
N GLY A 179 -9.32 39.27 -6.96
CA GLY A 179 -9.34 40.63 -6.43
C GLY A 179 -8.31 41.55 -7.09
N ALA A 180 -7.09 41.06 -7.30
CA ALA A 180 -6.04 41.81 -8.01
C ALA A 180 -6.35 42.02 -9.51
N ALA A 181 -7.07 41.09 -10.15
CA ALA A 181 -7.54 41.28 -11.52
C ALA A 181 -8.65 42.34 -11.61
N LEU A 182 -9.63 42.29 -10.70
CA LEU A 182 -10.74 43.24 -10.63
C LEU A 182 -10.25 44.68 -10.36
N ALA A 183 -9.26 44.85 -9.46
CA ALA A 183 -8.64 46.16 -9.22
C ALA A 183 -8.00 46.74 -10.50
N ARG A 184 -7.22 45.94 -11.23
CA ARG A 184 -6.61 46.35 -12.50
C ARG A 184 -7.64 46.71 -13.58
N GLU A 185 -8.78 46.02 -13.60
CA GLU A 185 -9.88 46.37 -14.51
C GLU A 185 -10.51 47.73 -14.15
N GLN A 186 -10.68 48.01 -12.86
CA GLN A 186 -11.15 49.32 -12.37
C GLN A 186 -10.15 50.45 -12.67
N ASP A 187 -8.85 50.20 -12.53
CA ASP A 187 -7.78 51.16 -12.90
C ASP A 187 -7.79 51.45 -14.41
N CYS A 188 -7.88 50.41 -15.26
CA CYS A 188 -8.03 50.58 -16.71
C CYS A 188 -9.26 51.41 -17.07
N LEU A 189 -10.41 51.16 -16.43
CA LEU A 189 -11.63 51.95 -16.60
C LEU A 189 -11.52 53.37 -16.02
N ALA A 190 -10.56 53.66 -15.14
CA ALA A 190 -10.24 55.02 -14.70
C ALA A 190 -9.38 55.74 -15.74
N TRP A 191 -8.27 55.14 -16.18
CA TRP A 191 -7.38 55.70 -17.20
C TRP A 191 -8.09 55.92 -18.54
N GLU A 192 -9.05 55.06 -18.92
CA GLU A 192 -9.86 55.31 -20.11
C GLU A 192 -10.71 56.58 -19.97
N ARG A 193 -11.37 56.81 -18.82
CA ARG A 193 -12.15 58.02 -18.57
C ARG A 193 -11.28 59.28 -18.57
N GLU A 194 -10.12 59.22 -17.92
CA GLU A 194 -9.14 60.31 -17.91
C GLU A 194 -8.63 60.61 -19.33
N LEU A 195 -8.36 59.58 -20.13
CA LEU A 195 -7.95 59.69 -21.53
C LEU A 195 -9.04 60.28 -22.43
N GLN A 196 -10.33 59.99 -22.19
CA GLN A 196 -11.41 60.65 -22.95
C GLN A 196 -11.57 62.12 -22.53
N GLN A 197 -11.44 62.46 -21.24
CA GLN A 197 -11.47 63.85 -20.77
C GLN A 197 -10.32 64.66 -21.39
N ALA A 198 -9.08 64.15 -21.33
CA ALA A 198 -7.91 64.82 -21.89
C ALA A 198 -8.01 65.05 -23.42
N LYS A 199 -8.70 64.18 -24.16
CA LYS A 199 -8.99 64.37 -25.59
C LYS A 199 -10.00 65.50 -25.84
N GLU A 200 -11.02 65.62 -25.00
CA GLU A 200 -12.01 66.70 -25.11
C GLU A 200 -11.39 68.06 -24.71
N ASP A 201 -10.57 68.09 -23.66
CA ASP A 201 -9.82 69.28 -23.25
C ASP A 201 -8.84 69.74 -24.36
N LEU A 202 -8.15 68.80 -25.02
CA LEU A 202 -7.33 69.08 -26.20
C LEU A 202 -8.15 69.66 -27.35
N ARG A 203 -9.31 69.07 -27.65
CA ARG A 203 -10.23 69.51 -28.71
C ARG A 203 -10.72 70.95 -28.48
N GLN A 204 -11.02 71.30 -27.23
CA GLN A 204 -11.39 72.66 -26.84
C GLN A 204 -10.21 73.64 -26.92
N LEU A 205 -8.99 73.19 -26.62
CA LEU A 205 -7.78 74.01 -26.77
C LEU A 205 -7.48 74.31 -28.26
N ASP A 206 -7.64 73.33 -29.15
CA ASP A 206 -7.49 73.53 -30.60
C ASP A 206 -8.52 74.52 -31.15
N GLU A 207 -9.79 74.44 -30.74
CA GLU A 207 -10.82 75.44 -31.07
C GLU A 207 -10.43 76.85 -30.60
N GLN A 208 -9.90 76.97 -29.37
CA GLN A 208 -9.40 78.25 -28.85
C GLN A 208 -8.20 78.77 -29.64
N ILE A 209 -7.24 77.92 -30.00
CA ILE A 209 -6.07 78.28 -30.82
C ILE A 209 -6.51 78.81 -32.19
N LEU A 210 -7.43 78.11 -32.87
CA LEU A 210 -7.98 78.54 -34.16
C LEU A 210 -8.71 79.90 -34.03
N SER A 211 -9.48 80.10 -32.96
CA SER A 211 -10.13 81.40 -32.69
C SER A 211 -9.11 82.53 -32.49
N LYS A 212 -8.02 82.27 -31.75
CA LYS A 212 -6.95 83.23 -31.46
C LYS A 212 -6.17 83.61 -32.71
N ILE A 213 -5.85 82.64 -33.57
CA ILE A 213 -5.22 82.88 -34.87
C ILE A 213 -6.12 83.77 -35.76
N SER A 214 -7.44 83.52 -35.77
CA SER A 214 -8.40 84.38 -36.50
C SER A 214 -8.43 85.82 -35.98
N VAL A 215 -8.38 86.02 -34.66
CA VAL A 215 -8.32 87.37 -34.05
C VAL A 215 -6.99 88.06 -34.34
N GLN A 216 -5.86 87.35 -34.25
CA GLN A 216 -4.54 87.91 -34.52
C GLN A 216 -4.39 88.33 -35.99
N SER A 217 -4.86 87.52 -36.94
CA SER A 217 -4.89 87.89 -38.36
C SER A 217 -5.67 89.19 -38.63
N LYS A 218 -6.79 89.41 -37.94
CA LYS A 218 -7.57 90.67 -38.01
C LYS A 218 -6.80 91.84 -37.40
N LEU A 219 -6.10 91.63 -36.29
CA LEU A 219 -5.28 92.65 -35.63
C LEU A 219 -4.11 93.11 -36.51
N ASP A 220 -3.40 92.17 -37.13
CA ASP A 220 -2.28 92.48 -38.04
C ASP A 220 -2.77 93.20 -39.31
N GLY A 221 -3.94 92.83 -39.84
CA GLY A 221 -4.62 93.57 -40.91
C GLY A 221 -4.93 95.02 -40.52
N ASN A 222 -5.53 95.24 -39.34
CA ASN A 222 -5.83 96.57 -38.82
C ASN A 222 -4.56 97.42 -38.58
N LYS A 223 -3.47 96.80 -38.09
CA LYS A 223 -2.16 97.44 -37.93
C LYS A 223 -1.60 97.92 -39.28
N GLY A 224 -1.77 97.12 -40.34
CA GLY A 224 -1.40 97.51 -41.72
C GLY A 224 -2.22 98.67 -42.27
N ILE A 225 -3.47 98.85 -41.83
CA ILE A 225 -4.31 100.02 -42.19
C ILE A 225 -3.82 101.27 -41.43
N LEU A 226 -3.57 101.15 -40.12
CA LEU A 226 -3.09 102.28 -39.29
C LEU A 226 -1.76 102.85 -39.78
N LEU A 227 -0.80 101.98 -40.15
CA LEU A 227 0.49 102.41 -40.70
C LEU A 227 0.33 103.20 -42.01
N ARG A 228 -0.66 102.86 -42.83
CA ARG A 228 -0.97 103.58 -44.08
C ARG A 228 -1.53 104.96 -43.79
N LEU A 229 -2.56 105.05 -42.95
CA LEU A 229 -3.13 106.33 -42.49
C LEU A 229 -2.09 107.26 -41.86
N SER A 230 -1.12 106.70 -41.12
CA SER A 230 0.00 107.47 -40.55
C SER A 230 0.92 108.06 -41.63
N ALA A 231 1.22 107.30 -42.69
CA ALA A 231 2.00 107.78 -43.83
C ALA A 231 1.24 108.85 -44.62
N ASP A 232 -0.06 108.65 -44.86
CA ASP A 232 -0.94 109.60 -45.54
C ASP A 232 -1.01 110.94 -44.77
N LEU A 233 -1.14 110.87 -43.44
CA LEU A 233 -1.19 112.06 -42.57
C LEU A 233 0.18 112.75 -42.45
N ALA A 234 1.29 112.00 -42.45
CA ALA A 234 2.63 112.58 -42.51
C ALA A 234 2.88 113.33 -43.84
N ALA A 235 2.43 112.78 -44.97
CA ALA A 235 2.49 113.46 -46.27
C ALA A 235 1.64 114.74 -46.29
N TYR A 236 0.44 114.71 -45.70
CA TYR A 236 -0.40 115.90 -45.52
C TYR A 236 0.30 116.98 -44.69
N MET A 237 0.85 116.63 -43.52
CA MET A 237 1.57 117.58 -42.66
C MET A 237 2.80 118.19 -43.33
N ALA A 238 3.58 117.39 -44.06
CA ALA A 238 4.74 117.85 -44.83
C ALA A 238 4.34 118.84 -45.96
N SER A 239 3.17 118.66 -46.56
CA SER A 239 2.65 119.61 -47.55
C SER A 239 2.30 120.97 -46.93
N LYS A 240 1.78 120.98 -45.70
CA LYS A 240 1.38 122.21 -45.00
C LYS A 240 2.58 123.01 -44.45
N SER A 241 3.66 122.36 -44.06
CA SER A 241 4.86 123.04 -43.51
C SER A 241 5.62 123.94 -44.51
N ASN A 242 5.24 123.96 -45.79
CA ASN A 242 5.85 124.83 -46.80
C ASN A 242 5.22 126.23 -46.92
N GLU A 243 4.11 126.53 -46.21
CA GLU A 243 3.36 127.79 -46.39
C GLU A 243 3.64 128.87 -45.33
N GLU A 244 4.22 128.54 -44.16
CA GLU A 244 4.31 129.45 -43.00
C GLU A 244 5.74 129.56 -42.41
N ALA A 245 6.63 130.34 -43.03
CA ALA A 245 7.92 130.74 -42.44
C ALA A 245 8.40 132.13 -42.94
N GLY A 246 8.34 133.17 -42.09
CA GLY A 246 8.67 134.55 -42.47
C GLY A 246 9.18 135.48 -41.34
N ALA A 247 10.49 135.67 -41.32
CA ALA A 247 11.38 136.67 -40.67
C ALA A 247 10.86 137.83 -39.78
N VAL A 248 11.64 138.14 -38.72
CA VAL A 248 11.79 139.47 -38.06
C VAL A 248 13.23 139.64 -37.51
N GLU A 249 13.86 140.82 -37.67
CA GLU A 249 15.15 141.29 -37.08
C GLU A 249 14.88 142.47 -36.10
N GLU A 250 15.61 142.79 -35.00
CA GLU A 250 17.04 143.04 -34.66
C GLU A 250 17.52 144.50 -34.89
N HIS A 251 18.19 145.12 -33.88
CA HIS A 251 18.95 146.38 -33.97
C HIS A 251 19.76 146.73 -32.69
N GLY A 252 20.97 147.31 -32.82
CA GLY A 252 21.66 148.12 -31.79
C GLY A 252 23.18 147.91 -31.61
N SER A 253 23.98 149.00 -31.66
CA SER A 253 25.44 149.25 -31.35
C SER A 253 26.51 148.14 -31.51
N GLU A 254 27.72 148.46 -31.97
CA GLU A 254 28.67 147.45 -32.53
C GLU A 254 29.70 146.86 -31.55
N GLU A 255 30.47 147.65 -30.80
CA GLU A 255 31.47 147.11 -29.84
C GLU A 255 30.78 146.45 -28.63
N ASP A 256 29.70 147.05 -28.12
CA ASP A 256 28.79 146.41 -27.18
C ASP A 256 28.15 145.16 -27.78
N ARG A 257 27.82 145.12 -29.09
CA ARG A 257 27.41 143.87 -29.73
C ARG A 257 28.51 142.84 -29.68
N GLU A 258 29.78 143.15 -29.92
CA GLU A 258 30.86 142.17 -29.85
C GLU A 258 30.98 141.56 -28.44
N MET A 259 31.03 142.40 -27.41
CA MET A 259 31.13 141.93 -26.02
C MET A 259 29.86 141.20 -25.56
N ILE A 260 28.67 141.72 -25.87
CA ILE A 260 27.39 141.10 -25.49
C ILE A 260 27.10 139.85 -26.33
N ARG A 261 27.50 139.78 -27.60
CA ARG A 261 27.44 138.59 -28.46
C ARG A 261 28.38 137.51 -27.93
N SER A 262 29.63 137.86 -27.61
CA SER A 262 30.60 136.96 -27.01
C SER A 262 30.13 136.44 -25.64
N ILE A 263 29.63 137.30 -24.75
CA ILE A 263 29.07 136.88 -23.46
C ILE A 263 27.78 136.06 -23.64
N LYS A 264 26.86 136.43 -24.54
CA LYS A 264 25.67 135.62 -24.86
C LYS A 264 26.06 134.27 -25.45
N GLN A 265 27.09 134.19 -26.29
CA GLN A 265 27.59 132.97 -26.92
C GLN A 265 28.32 132.08 -25.92
N ALA A 266 29.15 132.63 -25.03
CA ALA A 266 29.78 131.90 -23.93
C ALA A 266 28.76 131.41 -22.90
N LEU A 267 27.76 132.23 -22.55
CA LEU A 267 26.67 131.86 -21.66
C LEU A 267 25.70 130.85 -22.32
N ALA A 268 25.52 130.91 -23.64
CA ALA A 268 24.83 129.88 -24.41
C ALA A 268 25.63 128.57 -24.46
N SER A 269 26.95 128.61 -24.70
CA SER A 269 27.83 127.43 -24.67
C SER A 269 27.79 126.78 -23.28
N ALA A 270 28.01 127.56 -22.22
CA ALA A 270 27.92 127.08 -20.85
C ALA A 270 26.52 126.53 -20.49
N ARG A 271 25.43 127.06 -21.07
CA ARG A 271 24.09 126.46 -20.93
C ARG A 271 23.94 125.15 -21.71
N MET A 272 24.45 125.06 -22.93
CA MET A 272 24.42 123.83 -23.73
C MET A 272 25.30 122.74 -23.12
N GLU A 273 26.45 123.10 -22.55
CA GLU A 273 27.34 122.22 -21.79
C GLU A 273 26.69 121.78 -20.48
N LEU A 274 26.08 122.70 -19.72
CA LEU A 274 25.35 122.36 -18.49
C LEU A 274 24.16 121.42 -18.76
N GLU A 275 23.35 121.70 -19.79
CA GLU A 275 22.22 120.85 -20.16
C GLU A 275 22.70 119.52 -20.77
N GLY A 276 23.85 119.50 -21.46
CA GLY A 276 24.52 118.26 -21.89
C GLY A 276 25.04 117.40 -20.73
N VAL A 277 25.68 118.02 -19.73
CA VAL A 277 26.09 117.36 -18.48
C VAL A 277 24.87 116.85 -17.71
N ARG A 278 23.80 117.66 -17.62
CA ARG A 278 22.52 117.27 -17.00
C ARG A 278 21.86 116.10 -17.72
N GLY A 279 21.87 116.10 -19.05
CA GLY A 279 21.38 114.98 -19.87
C GLY A 279 22.22 113.71 -19.70
N ASN A 280 23.53 113.83 -19.48
CA ASN A 280 24.40 112.69 -19.18
C ASN A 280 24.23 112.19 -17.73
N ILE A 281 23.98 113.07 -16.75
CA ILE A 281 23.58 112.70 -15.39
C ILE A 281 22.22 111.97 -15.40
N ALA A 282 21.25 112.43 -16.20
CA ALA A 282 19.97 111.73 -16.36
C ALA A 282 20.18 110.32 -16.93
N LYS A 283 20.85 110.18 -18.08
CA LYS A 283 21.16 108.88 -18.70
C LYS A 283 21.87 107.93 -17.75
N THR A 284 22.94 108.36 -17.07
CA THR A 284 23.68 107.51 -16.13
C THR A 284 22.86 107.15 -14.89
N THR A 285 21.90 108.00 -14.49
CA THR A 285 20.93 107.68 -13.43
C THR A 285 19.93 106.62 -13.90
N ASP A 286 19.42 106.73 -15.12
CA ASP A 286 18.49 105.77 -15.72
C ASP A 286 19.18 104.41 -15.98
N GLU A 287 20.42 104.42 -16.47
CA GLU A 287 21.28 103.23 -16.61
C GLU A 287 21.54 102.57 -15.24
N ALA A 288 21.87 103.34 -14.20
CA ALA A 288 22.06 102.81 -12.85
C ALA A 288 20.75 102.24 -12.25
N ASN A 289 19.60 102.83 -12.55
CA ASN A 289 18.30 102.31 -12.17
C ASN A 289 17.95 101.02 -12.93
N LEU A 290 18.25 100.94 -14.22
CA LEU A 290 18.09 99.72 -15.03
C LEU A 290 18.98 98.59 -14.53
N ILE A 291 20.26 98.87 -14.24
CA ILE A 291 21.20 97.90 -13.66
C ILE A 291 20.69 97.40 -12.30
N ARG A 292 20.13 98.28 -11.46
CA ARG A 292 19.51 97.89 -10.18
C ARG A 292 18.32 96.96 -10.39
N ALA A 293 17.39 97.30 -11.28
CA ALA A 293 16.22 96.49 -11.58
C ALA A 293 16.60 95.11 -12.15
N VAL A 294 17.62 95.04 -13.00
CA VAL A 294 18.18 93.77 -13.52
C VAL A 294 18.82 92.96 -12.39
N ALA A 295 19.59 93.59 -11.49
CA ALA A 295 20.20 92.90 -10.35
C ALA A 295 19.16 92.36 -9.34
N GLU A 296 18.10 93.12 -9.08
CA GLU A 296 16.96 92.69 -8.25
C GLU A 296 16.20 91.52 -8.90
N SER A 297 15.92 91.61 -10.21
CA SER A 297 15.31 90.52 -10.98
C SER A 297 16.15 89.24 -10.94
N LEU A 298 17.44 89.32 -11.28
CA LEU A 298 18.39 88.20 -11.23
C LEU A 298 18.50 87.60 -9.82
N LYS A 299 18.41 88.41 -8.77
CA LYS A 299 18.36 87.91 -7.39
C LYS A 299 17.08 87.11 -7.14
N THR A 300 15.92 87.58 -7.59
CA THR A 300 14.65 86.83 -7.42
C THR A 300 14.63 85.52 -8.21
N GLU A 301 15.21 85.47 -9.41
CA GLU A 301 15.36 84.21 -10.15
C GLU A 301 16.37 83.26 -9.48
N LEU A 302 17.50 83.78 -8.98
CA LEU A 302 18.46 82.99 -8.20
C LEU A 302 17.85 82.41 -6.93
N ASP A 303 17.00 83.16 -6.23
CA ASP A 303 16.33 82.67 -5.01
C ASP A 303 15.18 81.70 -5.33
N LYS A 304 14.51 81.83 -6.49
CA LYS A 304 13.60 80.80 -7.03
C LYS A 304 14.32 79.51 -7.39
N GLU A 305 15.48 79.58 -8.05
CA GLU A 305 16.22 78.37 -8.46
C GLU A 305 16.90 77.65 -7.29
N LYS A 306 17.24 78.35 -6.20
CA LYS A 306 17.58 77.69 -4.93
C LYS A 306 16.39 76.88 -4.38
N ALA A 307 15.18 77.44 -4.44
CA ALA A 307 13.98 76.74 -3.99
C ALA A 307 13.64 75.55 -4.92
N SER A 308 13.77 75.71 -6.25
CA SER A 308 13.57 74.64 -7.23
C SER A 308 14.52 73.46 -6.92
N LEU A 309 15.81 73.75 -6.75
CA LEU A 309 16.86 72.78 -6.45
C LEU A 309 16.59 71.98 -5.18
N VAL A 310 16.16 72.63 -4.09
CA VAL A 310 15.80 71.93 -2.84
C VAL A 310 14.61 70.99 -3.06
N THR A 311 13.58 71.40 -3.78
CA THR A 311 12.45 70.50 -4.09
C THR A 311 12.79 69.38 -5.08
N LEU A 312 13.84 69.56 -5.89
CA LEU A 312 14.37 68.55 -6.80
C LEU A 312 15.20 67.52 -6.02
N GLN A 313 16.10 67.96 -5.14
CA GLN A 313 16.86 67.09 -4.22
C GLN A 313 15.93 66.27 -3.31
N GLN A 314 14.84 66.88 -2.81
CA GLN A 314 13.83 66.14 -2.05
C GLN A 314 13.16 65.05 -2.90
N ARG A 315 12.74 65.36 -4.13
CA ARG A 315 12.18 64.35 -5.06
C ARG A 315 13.18 63.26 -5.43
N GLU A 316 14.45 63.61 -5.64
CA GLU A 316 15.54 62.67 -5.92
C GLU A 316 15.75 61.68 -4.77
N SER A 317 15.81 62.17 -3.52
CA SER A 317 15.91 61.30 -2.34
C SER A 317 14.71 60.37 -2.18
N MET A 318 13.48 60.85 -2.44
CA MET A 318 12.27 60.01 -2.43
C MET A 318 12.31 58.96 -3.55
N ALA A 319 12.74 59.34 -4.76
CA ALA A 319 12.88 58.43 -5.90
C ALA A 319 13.95 57.35 -5.63
N SER A 320 15.06 57.71 -4.97
CA SER A 320 16.10 56.76 -4.55
C SER A 320 15.55 55.73 -3.56
N ILE A 321 14.76 56.15 -2.58
CA ILE A 321 14.10 55.25 -1.63
C ILE A 321 13.12 54.30 -2.34
N THR A 322 12.27 54.79 -3.25
CA THR A 322 11.34 53.93 -3.99
C THR A 322 12.07 52.98 -4.94
N HIS A 323 13.16 53.42 -5.58
CA HIS A 323 14.03 52.57 -6.39
C HIS A 323 14.63 51.41 -5.57
N SER A 324 15.21 51.70 -4.39
CA SER A 324 15.73 50.67 -3.49
C SER A 324 14.66 49.68 -3.02
N SER A 325 13.43 50.15 -2.76
CA SER A 325 12.30 49.28 -2.41
C SER A 325 11.92 48.34 -3.56
N LEU A 326 11.81 48.88 -4.78
CA LEU A 326 11.48 48.11 -5.98
C LEU A 326 12.59 47.11 -6.35
N GLU A 327 13.87 47.46 -6.14
CA GLU A 327 14.99 46.53 -6.35
C GLU A 327 14.97 45.38 -5.32
N ALA A 328 14.59 45.65 -4.07
CA ALA A 328 14.39 44.62 -3.05
C ALA A 328 13.16 43.73 -3.32
N GLU A 329 12.10 44.24 -3.95
CA GLU A 329 10.94 43.46 -4.41
C GLU A 329 11.27 42.62 -5.65
N LEU A 330 11.98 43.18 -6.62
CA LEU A 330 12.51 42.48 -7.79
C LEU A 330 13.48 41.35 -7.38
N SER A 331 14.24 41.54 -6.30
CA SER A 331 15.15 40.52 -5.77
C SER A 331 14.41 39.39 -5.04
N ARG A 332 13.37 39.71 -4.25
CA ARG A 332 12.49 38.72 -3.60
C ARG A 332 11.73 37.88 -4.62
N THR A 333 11.03 38.53 -5.56
CA THR A 333 10.25 37.83 -6.59
C THR A 333 11.10 36.92 -7.47
N LYS A 334 12.36 37.28 -7.79
CA LYS A 334 13.31 36.37 -8.45
C LYS A 334 13.60 35.12 -7.62
N GLN A 335 13.81 35.25 -6.31
CA GLN A 335 14.05 34.11 -5.41
C GLN A 335 12.80 33.23 -5.28
N GLU A 336 11.62 33.83 -5.21
CA GLU A 336 10.33 33.14 -5.18
C GLU A 336 10.09 32.33 -6.46
N ILE A 337 10.45 32.88 -7.64
CA ILE A 337 10.37 32.19 -8.93
C ILE A 337 11.33 30.99 -9.00
N GLU A 338 12.58 31.12 -8.53
CA GLU A 338 13.53 29.99 -8.47
C GLU A 338 13.07 28.90 -7.48
N MET A 339 12.49 29.30 -6.34
CA MET A 339 11.85 28.35 -5.40
C MET A 339 10.60 27.69 -5.97
N ALA A 340 9.86 28.35 -6.87
CA ALA A 340 8.74 27.75 -7.58
C ALA A 340 9.23 26.73 -8.63
N TYR A 341 10.24 27.08 -9.43
CA TYR A 341 10.82 26.17 -10.44
C TYR A 341 11.43 24.91 -9.82
N THR A 342 12.14 25.02 -8.69
CA THR A 342 12.69 23.85 -7.99
C THR A 342 11.59 22.92 -7.46
N LYS A 343 10.54 23.49 -6.84
CA LYS A 343 9.36 22.72 -6.41
C LYS A 343 8.59 22.08 -7.58
N GLU A 344 8.51 22.76 -8.73
CA GLU A 344 7.89 22.20 -9.94
C GLU A 344 8.73 21.06 -10.54
N ALA A 345 10.06 21.19 -10.53
CA ALA A 345 10.96 20.11 -10.97
C ALA A 345 10.82 18.87 -10.08
N GLU A 346 10.73 19.05 -8.76
CA GLU A 346 10.46 17.95 -7.82
C GLU A 346 9.08 17.31 -8.03
N SER A 347 8.02 18.10 -8.22
CA SER A 347 6.67 17.56 -8.42
C SER A 347 6.55 16.83 -9.75
N ARG A 348 7.14 17.35 -10.83
CA ARG A 348 7.28 16.66 -12.12
C ARG A 348 8.08 15.37 -12.01
N ALA A 349 9.15 15.33 -11.21
CA ALA A 349 9.91 14.11 -10.97
C ALA A 349 9.05 13.04 -10.27
N LYS A 350 8.36 13.41 -9.19
CA LYS A 350 7.40 12.53 -8.48
C LYS A 350 6.29 12.04 -9.41
N MET A 351 5.72 12.91 -10.25
CA MET A 351 4.73 12.54 -11.27
C MET A 351 5.27 11.56 -12.32
N ALA A 352 6.57 11.58 -12.65
CA ALA A 352 7.16 10.64 -13.60
C ALA A 352 7.33 9.22 -13.04
N ASP A 353 7.26 9.04 -11.71
CA ASP A 353 7.31 7.72 -11.07
C ASP A 353 5.92 7.10 -10.81
N ILE A 354 4.86 7.91 -10.70
CA ILE A 354 3.48 7.41 -10.53
C ILE A 354 3.07 6.39 -11.61
N PRO A 355 3.30 6.60 -12.92
CA PRO A 355 3.01 5.59 -13.94
C PRO A 355 3.79 4.28 -13.76
N LYS A 356 5.02 4.34 -13.24
CA LYS A 356 5.85 3.16 -12.98
C LYS A 356 5.33 2.36 -11.79
N MET A 357 4.87 3.05 -10.73
CA MET A 357 4.23 2.42 -9.57
C MET A 357 2.89 1.78 -9.96
N LEU A 358 2.06 2.47 -10.74
CA LEU A 358 0.82 1.91 -11.29
C LEU A 358 1.07 0.69 -12.18
N GLN A 359 2.14 0.69 -12.99
CA GLN A 359 2.51 -0.46 -13.82
C GLN A 359 2.96 -1.66 -12.97
N ARG A 360 3.72 -1.44 -11.88
CA ARG A 360 4.11 -2.51 -10.95
C ARG A 360 2.88 -3.10 -10.23
N ALA A 361 2.04 -2.25 -9.65
CA ALA A 361 0.81 -2.68 -8.97
C ALA A 361 -0.15 -3.43 -9.90
N ALA A 362 -0.21 -3.06 -11.19
CA ALA A 362 -0.98 -3.81 -12.20
C ALA A 362 -0.37 -5.20 -12.49
N GLN A 363 0.95 -5.30 -12.62
CA GLN A 363 1.67 -6.57 -12.81
C GLN A 363 1.51 -7.49 -11.59
N GLU A 364 1.76 -6.98 -10.39
CA GLU A 364 1.58 -7.68 -9.11
C GLU A 364 0.13 -8.18 -8.94
N ALA A 365 -0.86 -7.38 -9.33
CA ALA A 365 -2.26 -7.78 -9.30
C ALA A 365 -2.61 -8.88 -10.34
N ASP A 366 -1.93 -8.94 -11.48
CA ASP A 366 -2.10 -10.03 -12.46
C ASP A 366 -1.36 -11.31 -12.03
N ASP A 367 -0.15 -11.20 -11.49
CA ASP A 367 0.61 -12.32 -10.95
C ASP A 367 -0.11 -12.95 -9.74
N ALA A 368 -0.72 -12.13 -8.87
CA ALA A 368 -1.58 -12.58 -7.79
C ALA A 368 -2.83 -13.33 -8.28
N LYS A 369 -3.43 -12.93 -9.42
CA LYS A 369 -4.55 -13.68 -10.05
C LYS A 369 -4.09 -15.04 -10.57
N VAL A 370 -2.91 -15.11 -11.19
CA VAL A 370 -2.33 -16.38 -11.66
C VAL A 370 -2.05 -17.32 -10.49
N ALA A 371 -1.45 -16.83 -9.41
CA ALA A 371 -1.21 -17.59 -8.18
C ALA A 371 -2.51 -18.05 -7.50
N ALA A 372 -3.53 -17.19 -7.44
CA ALA A 372 -4.85 -17.58 -6.92
C ALA A 372 -5.56 -18.63 -7.80
N HIS A 373 -5.35 -18.60 -9.12
CA HIS A 373 -5.92 -19.60 -10.02
C HIS A 373 -5.19 -20.95 -9.92
N SER A 374 -3.85 -20.98 -9.83
CA SER A 374 -3.11 -22.22 -9.64
C SER A 374 -3.43 -22.88 -8.30
N ALA A 375 -3.47 -22.10 -7.20
CA ALA A 375 -3.88 -22.60 -5.89
C ALA A 375 -5.31 -23.20 -5.90
N ARG A 376 -6.25 -22.62 -6.65
CA ARG A 376 -7.60 -23.16 -6.83
C ARG A 376 -7.62 -24.47 -7.63
N GLU A 377 -6.77 -24.61 -8.65
CA GLU A 377 -6.66 -25.86 -9.42
C GLU A 377 -6.00 -26.99 -8.62
N GLU A 378 -4.94 -26.72 -7.85
CA GLU A 378 -4.36 -27.75 -6.97
C GLU A 378 -5.33 -28.16 -5.85
N LEU A 379 -6.09 -27.21 -5.28
CA LEU A 379 -7.18 -27.53 -4.34
C LEU A 379 -8.30 -28.37 -4.99
N ARG A 380 -8.60 -28.16 -6.28
CA ARG A 380 -9.57 -28.98 -7.02
C ARG A 380 -9.06 -30.41 -7.20
N LYS A 381 -7.81 -30.59 -7.67
CA LYS A 381 -7.18 -31.92 -7.80
C LYS A 381 -7.14 -32.67 -6.47
N SER A 382 -6.68 -32.01 -5.41
CA SER A 382 -6.58 -32.62 -4.07
C SER A 382 -7.95 -33.08 -3.54
N LYS A 383 -9.04 -32.37 -3.87
CA LYS A 383 -10.42 -32.82 -3.55
C LYS A 383 -10.88 -34.00 -4.39
N GLU A 384 -10.52 -34.04 -5.68
CA GLU A 384 -10.82 -35.17 -6.57
C GLU A 384 -10.06 -36.43 -6.13
N GLU A 385 -8.78 -36.30 -5.79
CA GLU A 385 -7.95 -37.37 -5.21
C GLU A 385 -8.50 -37.86 -3.86
N ALA A 386 -8.96 -36.95 -2.98
CA ALA A 386 -9.55 -37.31 -1.70
C ALA A 386 -10.87 -38.08 -1.83
N GLU A 387 -11.77 -37.65 -2.73
CA GLU A 387 -13.02 -38.40 -3.00
C GLU A 387 -12.73 -39.74 -3.72
N GLN A 388 -11.71 -39.81 -4.58
CA GLN A 388 -11.27 -41.07 -5.18
C GLN A 388 -10.70 -42.05 -4.15
N ALA A 389 -9.86 -41.57 -3.21
CA ALA A 389 -9.34 -42.36 -2.10
C ALA A 389 -10.47 -42.86 -1.17
N LYS A 390 -11.45 -42.01 -0.89
CA LYS A 390 -12.66 -42.34 -0.12
C LYS A 390 -13.54 -43.39 -0.82
N ALA A 391 -13.70 -43.32 -2.14
CA ALA A 391 -14.39 -44.36 -2.94
C ALA A 391 -13.62 -45.69 -2.98
N ALA A 392 -12.29 -45.65 -2.99
CA ALA A 392 -11.45 -46.84 -2.83
C ALA A 392 -11.60 -47.44 -1.42
N ALA A 393 -11.60 -46.61 -0.38
CA ALA A 393 -11.76 -47.03 1.01
C ALA A 393 -13.12 -47.73 1.26
N THR A 394 -14.24 -47.16 0.81
CA THR A 394 -15.56 -47.81 0.93
C THR A 394 -15.63 -49.13 0.14
N THR A 395 -14.96 -49.22 -1.00
CA THR A 395 -14.85 -50.48 -1.78
C THR A 395 -14.09 -51.56 -1.01
N VAL A 396 -12.99 -51.21 -0.33
CA VAL A 396 -12.24 -52.13 0.54
C VAL A 396 -13.07 -52.53 1.77
N GLU A 397 -13.77 -51.58 2.38
CA GLU A 397 -14.62 -51.81 3.56
C GLU A 397 -15.81 -52.76 3.24
N VAL A 398 -16.41 -52.65 2.05
CA VAL A 398 -17.43 -53.58 1.56
C VAL A 398 -16.85 -54.99 1.33
N ARG A 399 -15.65 -55.10 0.76
CA ARG A 399 -14.96 -56.40 0.61
C ARG A 399 -14.63 -57.04 1.96
N LEU A 400 -14.19 -56.26 2.94
CA LEU A 400 -13.95 -56.74 4.30
C LEU A 400 -15.22 -57.28 4.95
N ARG A 401 -16.36 -56.58 4.82
CA ARG A 401 -17.67 -57.07 5.30
C ARG A 401 -18.12 -58.36 4.61
N ALA A 402 -17.80 -58.54 3.33
CA ALA A 402 -18.09 -59.78 2.61
C ALA A 402 -17.24 -60.94 3.12
N ALA A 403 -15.91 -60.75 3.24
CA ALA A 403 -14.99 -61.76 3.75
C ALA A 403 -15.29 -62.16 5.20
N LEU A 404 -15.72 -61.23 6.07
CA LEU A 404 -16.16 -61.55 7.42
C LEU A 404 -17.38 -62.47 7.44
N LYS A 405 -18.39 -62.22 6.59
CA LYS A 405 -19.55 -63.11 6.43
C LYS A 405 -19.19 -64.48 5.85
N GLU A 406 -18.20 -64.53 4.96
CA GLU A 406 -17.69 -65.79 4.41
C GLU A 406 -16.95 -66.62 5.48
N ILE A 407 -16.19 -65.97 6.38
CA ILE A 407 -15.57 -66.60 7.55
C ILE A 407 -16.65 -67.09 8.54
N GLU A 408 -17.71 -66.32 8.78
CA GLU A 408 -18.85 -66.76 9.61
C GLU A 408 -19.58 -67.97 9.01
N ALA A 409 -19.84 -67.96 7.70
CA ALA A 409 -20.44 -69.09 6.99
C ALA A 409 -19.53 -70.32 6.99
N SER A 410 -18.21 -70.14 6.83
CA SER A 410 -17.22 -71.22 6.93
C SER A 410 -17.21 -71.84 8.32
N LYS A 411 -17.23 -71.03 9.39
CA LYS A 411 -17.33 -71.51 10.79
C LYS A 411 -18.66 -72.18 11.11
N ALA A 412 -19.76 -71.76 10.47
CA ALA A 412 -21.03 -72.47 10.58
C ALA A 412 -20.98 -73.83 9.89
N SER A 413 -20.36 -73.92 8.70
CA SER A 413 -20.14 -75.17 7.96
C SER A 413 -19.19 -76.12 8.71
N GLU A 414 -18.12 -75.59 9.31
CA GLU A 414 -17.17 -76.33 10.18
C GLU A 414 -17.89 -76.98 11.37
N ARG A 415 -18.76 -76.23 12.07
CA ARG A 415 -19.58 -76.78 13.17
C ARG A 415 -20.55 -77.86 12.70
N LEU A 416 -21.18 -77.68 11.55
CA LEU A 416 -22.07 -78.69 10.96
C LEU A 416 -21.30 -79.95 10.55
N ALA A 417 -20.09 -79.80 10.02
CA ALA A 417 -19.20 -80.91 9.67
C ALA A 417 -18.71 -81.67 10.92
N LEU A 418 -18.38 -80.96 12.01
CA LEU A 418 -18.03 -81.57 13.29
C LEU A 418 -19.20 -82.36 13.90
N VAL A 419 -20.41 -81.79 13.91
CA VAL A 419 -21.62 -82.50 14.37
C VAL A 419 -21.94 -83.71 13.49
N ALA A 420 -21.76 -83.61 12.17
CA ALA A 420 -21.93 -84.74 11.26
C ALA A 420 -20.87 -85.83 11.48
N ALA A 421 -19.61 -85.46 11.74
CA ALA A 421 -18.55 -86.40 12.08
C ALA A 421 -18.79 -87.10 13.43
N GLN A 422 -19.26 -86.36 14.44
CA GLN A 422 -19.66 -86.94 15.73
C GLN A 422 -20.85 -87.89 15.57
N ALA A 423 -21.89 -87.52 14.82
CA ALA A 423 -23.02 -88.39 14.54
C ALA A 423 -22.64 -89.65 13.73
N LEU A 424 -21.61 -89.58 12.87
CA LEU A 424 -21.05 -90.75 12.18
C LEU A 424 -20.25 -91.63 13.15
N GLN A 425 -19.43 -91.05 14.03
CA GLN A 425 -18.69 -91.82 15.05
C GLN A 425 -19.65 -92.49 16.05
N GLU A 426 -20.65 -91.77 16.55
CA GLU A 426 -21.73 -92.33 17.38
C GLU A 426 -22.53 -93.42 16.64
N SER A 427 -22.68 -93.29 15.32
CA SER A 427 -23.28 -94.35 14.49
C SER A 427 -22.38 -95.58 14.37
N GLU A 428 -21.06 -95.43 14.17
CA GLU A 428 -20.10 -96.55 14.13
C GLU A 428 -19.99 -97.24 15.49
N GLU A 429 -19.99 -96.48 16.59
CA GLU A 429 -19.99 -97.01 17.96
C GLU A 429 -21.33 -97.68 18.33
N ALA A 430 -22.44 -97.30 17.69
CA ALA A 430 -23.73 -97.97 17.82
C ALA A 430 -23.90 -99.21 16.91
N THR A 431 -23.19 -99.30 15.78
CA THR A 431 -23.26 -100.43 14.85
C THR A 431 -22.08 -101.39 15.01
N SER A 432 -22.22 -102.35 15.91
CA SER A 432 -21.35 -103.52 15.87
C SER A 432 -21.65 -104.39 14.64
N ALA A 433 -20.60 -104.58 13.82
CA ALA A 433 -20.46 -105.50 12.67
C ALA A 433 -20.98 -105.06 11.27
N GLU A 434 -20.15 -105.46 10.28
CA GLU A 434 -20.36 -105.61 8.83
C GLU A 434 -20.48 -104.37 7.87
N ASP A 435 -19.39 -104.24 7.08
CA ASP A 435 -19.24 -103.83 5.67
C ASP A 435 -19.77 -102.51 5.08
N SER A 436 -18.91 -101.88 4.26
CA SER A 436 -19.02 -100.49 3.76
C SER A 436 -19.90 -100.28 2.53
N PRO A 437 -20.48 -99.07 2.33
CA PRO A 437 -21.00 -98.63 1.04
C PRO A 437 -19.89 -98.02 0.16
N ARG A 438 -19.09 -98.87 -0.50
CA ARG A 438 -18.10 -98.42 -1.50
C ARG A 438 -18.81 -97.98 -2.79
N VAL A 439 -19.03 -96.67 -2.95
CA VAL A 439 -19.84 -96.09 -4.05
C VAL A 439 -19.32 -96.47 -5.44
N THR A 440 -20.00 -97.39 -6.11
CA THR A 440 -19.71 -97.86 -7.47
C THR A 440 -20.55 -97.12 -8.51
N LEU A 441 -20.01 -96.03 -9.06
CA LEU A 441 -20.61 -95.36 -10.21
C LEU A 441 -20.61 -96.29 -11.45
N PRO A 442 -21.71 -96.36 -12.23
CA PRO A 442 -21.70 -97.00 -13.53
C PRO A 442 -20.66 -96.36 -14.46
N VAL A 443 -19.95 -97.17 -15.24
CA VAL A 443 -18.84 -96.70 -16.12
C VAL A 443 -19.30 -95.59 -17.08
N GLY A 444 -20.52 -95.66 -17.61
CA GLY A 444 -21.08 -94.61 -18.46
C GLY A 444 -21.33 -93.28 -17.74
N GLU A 445 -21.74 -93.31 -16.47
CA GLU A 445 -21.93 -92.11 -15.65
C GLU A 445 -20.60 -91.50 -15.24
N TYR A 446 -19.59 -92.33 -14.92
CA TYR A 446 -18.22 -91.88 -14.70
C TYR A 446 -17.67 -91.13 -15.94
N TYR A 447 -17.84 -91.67 -17.15
CA TYR A 447 -17.41 -90.99 -18.38
C TYR A 447 -18.19 -89.68 -18.63
N LEU A 448 -19.50 -89.64 -18.38
CA LEU A 448 -20.30 -88.42 -18.52
C LEU A 448 -19.91 -87.34 -17.50
N LEU A 449 -19.65 -87.72 -16.25
CA LEU A 449 -19.22 -86.79 -15.20
C LEU A 449 -17.78 -86.30 -15.47
N SER A 450 -16.86 -87.21 -15.80
CA SER A 450 -15.48 -86.87 -16.18
C SER A 450 -15.44 -85.92 -17.39
N LYS A 451 -16.25 -86.15 -18.43
CA LYS A 451 -16.37 -85.25 -19.58
C LYS A 451 -16.86 -83.87 -19.17
N ARG A 452 -17.89 -83.77 -18.30
CA ARG A 452 -18.40 -82.48 -17.80
C ARG A 452 -17.42 -81.74 -16.89
N VAL A 453 -16.60 -82.46 -16.12
CA VAL A 453 -15.51 -81.89 -15.32
C VAL A 453 -14.44 -81.31 -16.25
N HIS A 454 -13.99 -82.07 -17.26
CA HIS A 454 -13.00 -81.60 -18.21
C HIS A 454 -13.51 -80.42 -19.06
N GLU A 455 -14.76 -80.43 -19.52
CA GLU A 455 -15.39 -79.29 -20.20
C GLU A 455 -15.45 -78.03 -19.30
N ALA A 456 -15.65 -78.18 -18.00
CA ALA A 456 -15.61 -77.07 -17.05
C ALA A 456 -14.17 -76.60 -16.73
N GLU A 457 -13.20 -77.51 -16.74
CA GLU A 457 -11.77 -77.26 -16.54
C GLU A 457 -11.15 -76.49 -17.74
N GLU A 458 -11.51 -76.86 -18.97
CA GLU A 458 -11.15 -76.10 -20.18
C GLU A 458 -11.76 -74.69 -20.14
N LEU A 459 -13.07 -74.56 -19.86
CA LEU A 459 -13.73 -73.25 -19.72
C LEU A 459 -13.16 -72.40 -18.57
N ALA A 460 -12.65 -73.01 -17.50
CA ALA A 460 -11.94 -72.31 -16.45
C ALA A 460 -10.54 -71.87 -16.93
N SER A 461 -9.84 -72.73 -17.65
CA SER A 461 -8.50 -72.48 -18.21
C SER A 461 -8.51 -71.37 -19.27
N GLU A 462 -9.49 -71.36 -20.18
CA GLU A 462 -9.72 -70.26 -21.12
C GLU A 462 -9.93 -68.91 -20.40
N ARG A 463 -10.73 -68.90 -19.32
CA ARG A 463 -10.97 -67.69 -18.52
C ARG A 463 -9.74 -67.22 -17.76
N VAL A 464 -8.91 -68.15 -17.26
CA VAL A 464 -7.61 -67.82 -16.64
C VAL A 464 -6.65 -67.26 -17.70
N ALA A 465 -6.53 -67.89 -18.87
CA ALA A 465 -5.68 -67.42 -19.97
C ALA A 465 -6.10 -66.02 -20.47
N ALA A 466 -7.40 -65.78 -20.66
CA ALA A 466 -7.92 -64.46 -21.02
C ALA A 466 -7.64 -63.38 -19.95
N SER A 467 -7.70 -63.76 -18.66
CA SER A 467 -7.37 -62.86 -17.56
C SER A 467 -5.87 -62.56 -17.48
N LEU A 468 -5.02 -63.56 -17.71
CA LEU A 468 -3.56 -63.39 -17.79
C LEU A 468 -3.16 -62.49 -18.96
N ALA A 469 -3.75 -62.67 -20.14
CA ALA A 469 -3.50 -61.81 -21.30
C ALA A 469 -3.88 -60.34 -21.05
N GLN A 470 -4.96 -60.08 -20.29
CA GLN A 470 -5.30 -58.72 -19.85
C GLN A 470 -4.27 -58.15 -18.85
N ILE A 471 -3.76 -58.98 -17.94
CA ILE A 471 -2.70 -58.59 -16.99
C ILE A 471 -1.38 -58.30 -17.71
N GLU A 472 -1.01 -59.08 -18.72
CA GLU A 472 0.20 -58.83 -19.52
C GLU A 472 0.09 -57.53 -20.34
N LEU A 473 -1.05 -57.29 -20.99
CA LEU A 473 -1.30 -56.05 -21.73
C LEU A 473 -1.31 -54.83 -20.79
N ALA A 474 -1.85 -54.96 -19.57
CA ALA A 474 -1.78 -53.93 -18.55
C ALA A 474 -0.32 -53.64 -18.12
N LYS A 475 0.46 -54.68 -17.79
CA LYS A 475 1.90 -54.55 -17.44
C LYS A 475 2.73 -53.93 -18.56
N GLU A 476 2.44 -54.26 -19.82
CA GLU A 476 3.13 -53.65 -20.96
C GLU A 476 2.76 -52.16 -21.09
N SER A 477 1.51 -51.79 -20.83
CA SER A 477 1.07 -50.39 -20.80
C SER A 477 1.70 -49.59 -19.65
N GLU A 478 1.87 -50.22 -18.49
CA GLU A 478 2.56 -49.67 -17.32
C GLU A 478 4.04 -49.43 -17.64
N SER A 479 4.75 -50.44 -18.14
CA SER A 479 6.16 -50.35 -18.56
C SER A 479 6.40 -49.23 -19.58
N ARG A 480 5.56 -49.14 -20.63
CA ARG A 480 5.61 -48.05 -21.62
C ARG A 480 5.31 -46.67 -21.03
N SER A 481 4.61 -46.56 -19.91
CA SER A 481 4.35 -45.27 -19.25
C SER A 481 5.50 -44.87 -18.32
N LEU A 482 6.10 -45.84 -17.62
CA LEU A 482 7.32 -45.66 -16.83
C LEU A 482 8.50 -45.20 -17.71
N GLU A 483 8.69 -45.82 -18.89
CA GLU A 483 9.74 -45.44 -19.85
C GLU A 483 9.62 -43.98 -20.30
N ARG A 484 8.40 -43.52 -20.60
CA ARG A 484 8.12 -42.11 -20.95
C ARG A 484 8.43 -41.18 -19.78
N LEU A 485 8.09 -41.55 -18.55
CA LEU A 485 8.38 -40.76 -17.35
C LEU A 485 9.90 -40.61 -17.13
N LEU A 486 10.67 -41.67 -17.36
CA LEU A 486 12.13 -41.64 -17.28
C LEU A 486 12.75 -40.75 -18.37
N GLU A 487 12.23 -40.78 -19.60
CA GLU A 487 12.70 -39.89 -20.67
C GLU A 487 12.32 -38.42 -20.44
N VAL A 488 11.11 -38.14 -19.94
CA VAL A 488 10.71 -36.78 -19.53
C VAL A 488 11.61 -36.25 -18.41
N THR A 489 11.95 -37.11 -17.43
CA THR A 489 12.88 -36.77 -16.34
C THR A 489 14.28 -36.46 -16.86
N ARG A 490 14.84 -37.34 -17.70
CA ARG A 490 16.13 -37.14 -18.39
C ARG A 490 16.16 -35.84 -19.20
N SER A 491 15.09 -35.57 -19.94
CA SER A 491 14.93 -34.35 -20.74
C SER A 491 14.73 -33.09 -19.89
N MET A 492 14.15 -33.20 -18.68
CA MET A 492 14.10 -32.11 -17.70
C MET A 492 15.50 -31.78 -17.18
N ASP A 493 16.27 -32.79 -16.78
CA ASP A 493 17.59 -32.57 -16.17
C ASP A 493 18.61 -32.00 -17.18
N GLN A 494 18.57 -32.47 -18.43
CA GLN A 494 19.30 -31.82 -19.54
C GLN A 494 18.96 -30.33 -19.70
N LYS A 495 17.69 -29.93 -19.48
CA LYS A 495 17.29 -28.50 -19.52
C LYS A 495 17.77 -27.74 -18.28
N LYS A 496 17.82 -28.37 -17.10
CA LYS A 496 18.40 -27.76 -15.88
C LYS A 496 19.89 -27.47 -16.07
N ASP A 497 20.64 -28.42 -16.63
CA ASP A 497 22.08 -28.22 -16.90
C ASP A 497 22.31 -27.17 -18.00
N ALA A 498 21.52 -27.17 -19.07
CA ALA A 498 21.57 -26.12 -20.09
C ALA A 498 21.27 -24.73 -19.50
N LEU A 499 20.27 -24.61 -18.62
CA LEU A 499 19.92 -23.38 -17.91
C LEU A 499 21.04 -22.94 -16.96
N LYS A 500 21.67 -23.86 -16.23
CA LYS A 500 22.81 -23.60 -15.34
C LYS A 500 24.02 -23.06 -16.12
N ILE A 501 24.34 -23.67 -17.27
CA ILE A 501 25.41 -23.22 -18.17
C ILE A 501 25.07 -21.84 -18.77
N ALA A 502 23.82 -21.60 -19.16
CA ALA A 502 23.38 -20.29 -19.66
C ALA A 502 23.48 -19.19 -18.59
N SER A 503 23.05 -19.48 -17.37
CA SER A 503 23.14 -18.58 -16.21
C SER A 503 24.60 -18.23 -15.87
N GLN A 504 25.48 -19.24 -15.81
CA GLN A 504 26.92 -19.02 -15.62
C GLN A 504 27.53 -18.13 -16.72
N ARG A 505 27.17 -18.35 -17.99
CA ARG A 505 27.62 -17.50 -19.11
C ARG A 505 27.10 -16.06 -18.99
N ALA A 506 25.86 -15.85 -18.54
CA ALA A 506 25.32 -14.52 -18.30
C ALA A 506 26.04 -13.80 -17.15
N ALA A 507 26.33 -14.50 -16.05
CA ALA A 507 27.09 -13.95 -14.93
C ALA A 507 28.52 -13.51 -15.34
N MET A 508 29.25 -14.37 -16.07
CA MET A 508 30.58 -14.04 -16.61
C MET A 508 30.55 -12.84 -17.58
N ALA A 509 29.46 -12.68 -18.35
CA ALA A 509 29.29 -11.55 -19.26
C ALA A 509 29.02 -10.22 -18.51
N GLU A 510 28.21 -10.25 -17.46
CA GLU A 510 27.99 -9.09 -16.58
C GLU A 510 29.25 -8.73 -15.77
N GLU A 511 30.01 -9.71 -15.29
CA GLU A 511 31.32 -9.47 -14.65
C GLU A 511 32.31 -8.81 -15.63
N GLY A 512 32.43 -9.34 -16.87
CA GLY A 512 33.28 -8.74 -17.91
C GLY A 512 32.86 -7.31 -18.28
N LYS A 513 31.54 -7.05 -18.35
CA LYS A 513 30.96 -5.70 -18.57
C LYS A 513 31.28 -4.75 -17.41
N LEU A 514 31.14 -5.19 -16.15
CA LEU A 514 31.49 -4.39 -14.97
C LEU A 514 33.00 -4.11 -14.90
N GLY A 515 33.84 -5.09 -15.26
CA GLY A 515 35.29 -4.92 -15.37
C GLY A 515 35.69 -3.90 -16.44
N ALA A 516 35.08 -3.97 -17.64
CA ALA A 516 35.28 -2.98 -18.69
C ALA A 516 34.78 -1.58 -18.28
N GLU A 517 33.65 -1.49 -17.58
CA GLU A 517 33.14 -0.21 -17.07
C GLU A 517 34.03 0.37 -15.96
N ALA A 518 34.60 -0.46 -15.09
CA ALA A 518 35.58 -0.04 -14.09
C ALA A 518 36.88 0.49 -14.73
N GLN A 519 37.38 -0.17 -15.79
CA GLN A 519 38.49 0.33 -16.59
C GLN A 519 38.15 1.66 -17.27
N LEU A 520 36.94 1.83 -17.81
CA LEU A 520 36.47 3.10 -18.38
C LEU A 520 36.33 4.21 -17.32
N ARG A 521 35.86 3.90 -16.10
CA ARG A 521 35.85 4.85 -14.98
C ARG A 521 37.26 5.32 -14.63
N LYS A 522 38.22 4.40 -14.54
CA LYS A 522 39.64 4.70 -14.28
C LYS A 522 40.27 5.53 -15.41
N TRP A 523 40.09 5.14 -16.67
CA TRP A 523 40.61 5.91 -17.82
C TRP A 523 40.02 7.32 -17.88
N ARG A 524 38.72 7.49 -17.59
CA ARG A 524 38.07 8.80 -17.49
C ARG A 524 38.65 9.65 -16.35
N SER A 525 39.01 9.07 -15.19
CA SER A 525 39.59 9.82 -14.08
C SER A 525 41.05 10.21 -14.33
N GLU A 526 41.86 9.29 -14.87
CA GLU A 526 43.24 9.55 -15.32
C GLU A 526 43.28 10.64 -16.39
N HIS A 527 42.43 10.55 -17.42
CA HIS A 527 42.34 11.58 -18.46
C HIS A 527 41.82 12.93 -17.92
N LYS A 528 40.95 12.94 -16.90
CA LYS A 528 40.53 14.16 -16.20
C LYS A 528 41.68 14.77 -15.36
N GLN A 529 42.55 13.95 -14.77
CA GLN A 529 43.77 14.41 -14.09
C GLN A 529 44.80 14.96 -15.10
N LEU A 530 45.03 14.27 -16.22
CA LEU A 530 45.94 14.74 -17.28
C LEU A 530 45.49 16.09 -17.86
N ARG A 531 44.18 16.29 -18.08
CA ARG A 531 43.67 17.62 -18.49
C ARG A 531 43.92 18.69 -17.42
N LYS A 532 43.65 18.42 -16.15
CA LYS A 532 43.98 19.34 -15.05
C LYS A 532 45.47 19.67 -14.95
N ALA A 533 46.36 18.69 -15.17
CA ALA A 533 47.81 18.90 -15.15
C ALA A 533 48.27 19.76 -16.35
N HIS A 534 47.70 19.53 -17.54
CA HIS A 534 47.95 20.33 -18.74
C HIS A 534 47.36 21.75 -18.66
N GLU A 535 46.21 21.92 -17.99
CA GLU A 535 45.65 23.23 -17.64
C GLU A 535 46.55 23.97 -16.63
N ALA A 536 46.99 23.31 -15.55
CA ALA A 536 47.94 23.87 -14.59
C ALA A 536 49.28 24.27 -15.25
N ALA A 537 49.77 23.47 -16.20
CA ALA A 537 50.97 23.81 -16.98
C ALA A 537 50.76 25.04 -17.90
N LYS A 538 49.54 25.27 -18.41
CA LYS A 538 49.20 26.48 -19.19
C LYS A 538 49.09 27.73 -18.30
N TYR A 539 48.60 27.59 -17.07
CA TYR A 539 48.54 28.68 -16.09
C TYR A 539 49.87 28.94 -15.36
N ALA A 540 50.95 28.23 -15.70
CA ALA A 540 52.30 28.49 -15.19
C ALA A 540 52.97 29.74 -15.83
N THR A 541 52.32 30.40 -16.79
CA THR A 541 52.77 31.68 -17.37
C THR A 541 51.64 32.71 -17.38
N SER A 542 51.95 33.91 -16.86
CA SER A 542 51.09 35.10 -16.72
C SER A 542 49.93 35.00 -15.69
N PRO A 543 49.97 35.78 -14.58
CA PRO A 543 48.87 35.89 -13.62
C PRO A 543 47.95 37.10 -13.91
N LEU A 544 46.67 37.02 -13.54
CA LEU A 544 45.96 38.09 -12.80
C LEU A 544 44.56 37.67 -12.27
N SER A 545 44.11 38.39 -11.24
CA SER A 545 42.72 38.61 -10.80
C SER A 545 41.80 37.44 -10.35
N THR A 546 41.86 37.18 -9.03
CA THR A 546 40.76 37.32 -8.04
C THR A 546 39.47 36.46 -8.09
N PRO A 547 38.79 36.22 -6.94
CA PRO A 547 38.08 34.95 -6.72
C PRO A 547 36.57 35.06 -6.46
N PHE A 548 35.88 33.92 -6.51
CA PHE A 548 34.61 33.70 -5.79
C PHE A 548 34.54 32.26 -5.25
N ALA A 549 33.89 32.07 -4.11
CA ALA A 549 33.59 30.79 -3.50
C ALA A 549 32.07 30.68 -3.27
N GLY A 550 31.44 29.51 -3.24
CA GLY A 550 31.96 28.15 -3.37
C GLY A 550 31.11 27.20 -2.54
N TYR A 551 30.74 26.04 -3.07
CA TYR A 551 29.86 25.07 -2.39
C TYR A 551 30.45 23.66 -2.36
N LYS A 552 30.15 22.94 -1.27
CA LYS A 552 30.45 21.51 -1.11
C LYS A 552 29.32 20.70 -1.73
N GLU A 553 29.66 19.66 -2.47
CA GLU A 553 28.71 18.64 -2.92
C GLU A 553 28.96 17.35 -2.12
N ALA A 554 27.90 16.75 -1.59
CA ALA A 554 27.99 15.65 -0.64
C ALA A 554 28.09 14.28 -1.34
N SER A 555 28.81 13.34 -0.72
CA SER A 555 28.94 11.96 -1.20
C SER A 555 27.68 11.16 -0.88
N TYR A 556 26.93 10.76 -1.91
CA TYR A 556 25.93 9.70 -1.78
C TYR A 556 26.64 8.35 -1.65
N GLN A 557 26.26 7.58 -0.63
CA GLN A 557 26.85 6.28 -0.31
C GLN A 557 25.76 5.20 -0.45
N GLU A 558 25.80 4.47 -1.56
CA GLU A 558 24.77 3.50 -1.96
C GLU A 558 24.96 2.17 -1.22
N ASN A 559 24.26 2.01 -0.10
CA ASN A 559 24.19 0.72 0.61
C ASN A 559 23.22 -0.23 -0.12
N LYS A 560 23.62 -1.50 -0.29
CA LYS A 560 22.82 -2.55 -0.92
C LYS A 560 22.53 -3.69 0.06
N GLU A 561 21.29 -3.79 0.51
CA GLU A 561 20.71 -4.99 1.12
C GLU A 561 19.37 -5.21 0.41
N VAL A 562 19.28 -6.17 -0.53
CA VAL A 562 18.98 -7.59 -0.28
C VAL A 562 17.56 -7.76 0.28
N LEU A 563 16.59 -7.81 -0.64
CA LEU A 563 15.21 -8.17 -0.36
C LEU A 563 15.11 -9.67 -0.08
N THR A 564 14.38 -10.06 0.97
CA THR A 564 13.92 -11.45 1.19
C THR A 564 12.46 -11.39 1.64
N GLU A 565 11.55 -11.88 0.81
CA GLU A 565 10.13 -12.09 1.17
C GLU A 565 9.95 -13.44 1.91
N PRO A 566 8.85 -13.66 2.65
CA PRO A 566 7.66 -14.20 1.98
C PRO A 566 6.27 -13.77 2.54
N ILE A 567 5.34 -13.51 1.60
CA ILE A 567 3.99 -14.13 1.48
C ILE A 567 3.18 -14.43 2.79
N SER A 568 1.92 -13.92 2.90
CA SER A 568 0.71 -14.80 3.04
C SER A 568 -0.64 -14.12 3.46
N TYR A 569 -1.66 -14.16 2.57
CA TYR A 569 -3.13 -14.42 2.79
C TYR A 569 -3.97 -13.49 3.74
N MET A 570 -5.30 -13.31 3.65
CA MET A 570 -6.35 -13.51 2.60
C MET A 570 -7.69 -12.84 3.02
N SER A 571 -8.56 -12.47 2.04
CA SER A 571 -10.05 -12.35 2.12
C SER A 571 -10.67 -11.36 3.14
N ASP A 572 -11.88 -10.79 2.98
CA ASP A 572 -12.91 -10.68 1.90
C ASP A 572 -13.84 -9.47 2.30
N ASN A 573 -14.99 -9.07 1.74
CA ASN A 573 -15.96 -9.49 0.69
C ASN A 573 -16.74 -8.24 0.21
N SER A 574 -17.46 -8.29 -0.94
CA SER A 574 -18.86 -7.80 -1.11
C SER A 574 -19.30 -7.76 -2.60
N MET A 575 -20.61 -7.78 -2.88
CA MET A 575 -21.22 -7.76 -4.22
C MET A 575 -21.76 -6.37 -4.63
N GLY A 576 -21.96 -6.11 -5.94
CA GLY A 576 -22.51 -4.80 -6.35
C GLY A 576 -23.10 -4.51 -7.76
N GLY A 577 -22.92 -5.34 -8.80
CA GLY A 577 -23.79 -5.33 -10.01
C GLY A 577 -23.72 -4.18 -11.06
N PHE A 578 -24.37 -4.49 -12.20
CA PHE A 578 -24.92 -3.64 -13.29
C PHE A 578 -24.03 -3.06 -14.43
N VAL A 579 -24.35 -3.58 -15.63
CA VAL A 579 -24.45 -2.92 -16.97
C VAL A 579 -23.26 -2.90 -17.94
N SER A 580 -23.60 -3.28 -19.17
CA SER A 580 -22.80 -3.38 -20.40
C SER A 580 -22.48 -2.02 -21.03
N ASP A 581 -21.47 -1.97 -21.92
CA ASP A 581 -21.65 -2.01 -23.40
C ASP A 581 -20.41 -1.48 -24.17
N LYS A 582 -20.24 -1.92 -25.42
CA LYS A 582 -19.22 -1.52 -26.42
C LYS A 582 -17.77 -1.94 -26.07
N LYS A 583 -16.87 -2.21 -27.04
CA LYS A 583 -16.91 -2.07 -28.51
C LYS A 583 -16.00 -3.14 -29.17
N LEU A 584 -16.43 -3.74 -30.28
CA LEU A 584 -15.54 -4.58 -31.10
C LEU A 584 -14.45 -3.73 -31.78
N ARG A 585 -13.23 -4.27 -31.89
CA ARG A 585 -12.34 -4.03 -33.04
C ARG A 585 -11.82 -5.35 -33.61
N LYS A 586 -11.96 -5.53 -34.92
CA LYS A 586 -11.48 -6.67 -35.71
C LYS A 586 -10.10 -6.37 -36.32
N LYS A 587 -9.46 -7.43 -36.86
CA LYS A 587 -8.21 -7.52 -37.66
C LYS A 587 -7.03 -8.06 -36.82
N LYS A 588 -6.24 -9.03 -37.29
CA LYS A 588 -6.19 -9.74 -38.60
C LYS A 588 -5.92 -11.24 -38.38
N THR A 589 -6.49 -12.09 -39.23
CA THR A 589 -6.09 -13.50 -39.35
C THR A 589 -4.88 -13.65 -40.28
N PHE A 590 -4.07 -14.69 -40.05
CA PHE A 590 -3.10 -15.20 -41.02
C PHE A 590 -3.07 -16.73 -40.94
N PHE A 591 -3.62 -17.37 -41.97
CA PHE A 591 -3.47 -18.79 -42.29
C PHE A 591 -3.50 -18.91 -43.81
N PRO A 592 -2.48 -19.47 -44.47
CA PRO A 592 -2.62 -20.01 -45.81
C PRO A 592 -3.33 -21.37 -45.74
N GLN A 593 -4.26 -21.62 -46.65
CA GLN A 593 -4.81 -22.96 -46.90
C GLN A 593 -3.90 -23.77 -47.84
N MET A 594 -4.28 -25.03 -48.05
CA MET A 594 -3.91 -26.02 -49.09
C MET A 594 -3.29 -27.29 -48.47
N SER A 595 -3.74 -28.51 -48.77
CA SER A 595 -4.88 -28.92 -49.62
C SER A 595 -5.43 -30.31 -49.24
N THR A 596 -6.62 -30.64 -49.72
CA THR A 596 -7.39 -31.86 -49.36
C THR A 596 -7.09 -33.09 -50.24
N LEU A 597 -6.79 -34.24 -49.62
CA LEU A 597 -7.08 -35.63 -50.06
C LEU A 597 -7.05 -36.50 -48.77
N PHE A 598 -7.86 -37.54 -48.50
CA PHE A 598 -8.77 -38.39 -49.30
C PHE A 598 -10.14 -38.57 -48.59
N SER A 599 -11.11 -39.23 -49.28
CA SER A 599 -12.42 -39.62 -48.72
C SER A 599 -12.80 -41.09 -48.99
N ARG A 600 -13.38 -41.75 -47.97
CA ARG A 600 -14.30 -42.91 -47.95
C ARG A 600 -14.27 -43.97 -49.09
N LYS A 601 -14.08 -45.23 -48.68
CA LYS A 601 -15.01 -46.38 -48.84
C LYS A 601 -14.87 -47.24 -47.56
N VAL A 602 -15.95 -47.70 -46.87
CA VAL A 602 -16.89 -48.80 -47.21
C VAL A 602 -16.13 -50.14 -47.26
N GLN A 603 -16.45 -51.17 -46.48
CA GLN A 603 -17.78 -51.80 -46.37
C GLN A 603 -18.06 -52.51 -45.01
N THR A 604 -19.33 -52.84 -44.75
CA THR A 604 -19.82 -53.74 -43.67
C THR A 604 -20.41 -55.04 -44.25
N GLN A 605 -20.83 -55.98 -43.38
CA GLN A 605 -21.14 -57.40 -43.62
C GLN A 605 -19.90 -58.31 -43.52
N THR A 606 -19.98 -59.50 -42.90
CA THR A 606 -21.14 -60.15 -42.22
C THR A 606 -20.95 -60.19 -40.71
#